data_AF-A0A6N7M5T2-F1
#
_entry.id   AF-A0A6N7M5T2-F1
#
_cell.length_a   1.000
_cell.length_b   1.000
_cell.length_c   1.000
_cell.angle_alpha   90.00
_cell.angle_beta   90.00
_cell.angle_gamma   90.00
#
_symmetry.space_group_name_H-M   'P 1'
#
loop_
_entity.id
_entity.type
_entity.pdbx_description
1 polymer ?
#
loop_
_entity_poly.entity_id
_entity_poly.type
_entity_poly.pdbx_seq_one_letter_code
_entity_poly.pdbx_strand_id
1 'polypeptide(L)'
;EDLPEFLEKIRNLGMEIKLDTNGTFPKILQRVIDRGLVNYVAMDIKAPLNFNAYEKSTRIKSKELLERVRESVDLIIHSGVDYEFRTTVVPNLHSEEDILEIAREIGRAKKYALQNFSNRETMDPEFQKISPYKIEELEKIRELCFQYVQCCVVRGK
;
A
#
# COMPACT_ATOMS: atom_id res chain seq x y z
N GLU A 1 22.66 -11.58 2.41
CA GLU A 1 21.55 -12.45 2.83
C GLU A 1 20.32 -11.99 2.06
N ASP A 2 19.64 -12.89 1.35
CA ASP A 2 18.41 -12.58 0.61
C ASP A 2 17.20 -12.67 1.57
N LEU A 3 16.13 -11.94 1.26
CA LEU A 3 14.99 -11.74 2.16
C LEU A 3 14.30 -13.06 2.57
N PRO A 4 14.03 -14.02 1.67
CA PRO A 4 13.39 -15.29 2.04
C PRO A 4 14.18 -16.10 3.09
N GLU A 5 15.50 -16.15 2.97
CA GLU A 5 16.39 -16.87 3.89
C GLU A 5 16.38 -16.23 5.28
N PHE A 6 16.33 -14.89 5.32
CA PHE A 6 16.21 -14.16 6.59
C PHE A 6 14.85 -14.42 7.27
N LEU A 7 13.75 -14.40 6.50
CA LEU A 7 12.41 -14.68 7.02
C LEU A 7 12.29 -16.11 7.55
N GLU A 8 12.94 -17.09 6.91
CA GLU A 8 12.99 -18.47 7.37
C GLU A 8 13.67 -18.60 8.74
N LYS A 9 14.76 -17.86 8.97
CA LYS A 9 15.40 -17.81 10.29
C LYS A 9 14.46 -17.26 11.36
N ILE A 10 13.74 -16.17 11.08
CA ILE A 10 12.77 -15.58 12.03
C ILE A 10 11.64 -16.56 12.33
N ARG A 11 11.12 -17.24 11.29
CA ARG A 11 10.06 -18.23 11.45
C ARG A 11 10.51 -19.41 12.31
N ASN A 12 11.76 -19.86 12.17
CA ASN A 12 12.34 -20.92 12.99
C ASN A 12 12.48 -20.53 14.48
N LEU A 13 12.39 -19.24 14.81
CA LEU A 13 12.30 -18.75 16.20
C LEU A 13 10.86 -18.79 16.76
N GLY A 14 9.88 -19.22 15.97
CA GLY A 14 8.46 -19.32 16.38
C GLY A 14 7.70 -17.99 16.38
N MET A 15 8.19 -16.98 15.66
CA MET A 15 7.55 -15.67 15.56
C MET A 15 6.59 -15.59 14.37
N GLU A 16 5.47 -14.87 14.54
CA GLU A 16 4.64 -14.45 13.40
C GLU A 16 5.29 -13.29 12.65
N ILE A 17 5.17 -13.29 11.33
CA ILE A 17 5.84 -12.32 10.47
C ILE A 17 4.84 -11.53 9.63
N LYS A 18 4.92 -10.20 9.77
CA LYS A 18 4.30 -9.22 8.88
C LYS A 18 5.35 -8.64 7.95
N LEU A 19 5.11 -8.72 6.65
CA LEU A 19 5.96 -8.09 5.62
C LEU A 19 5.32 -6.80 5.10
N ASP A 20 6.03 -5.68 5.24
CA ASP A 20 5.68 -4.41 4.61
C ASP A 20 6.43 -4.26 3.27
N THR A 21 5.72 -3.92 2.20
CA THR A 21 6.28 -3.80 0.83
C THR A 21 5.68 -2.63 0.05
N ASN A 22 6.39 -2.14 -0.97
CA ASN A 22 5.86 -1.20 -1.96
C ASN A 22 5.47 -1.89 -3.29
N GLY A 23 5.60 -3.23 -3.37
CA GLY A 23 5.22 -4.03 -4.53
C GLY A 23 6.17 -3.99 -5.72
N THR A 24 7.36 -3.41 -5.61
CA THR A 24 8.28 -3.30 -6.77
C THR A 24 9.05 -4.59 -7.09
N PHE A 25 8.96 -5.61 -6.23
CA PHE A 25 9.68 -6.90 -6.38
C PHE A 25 8.73 -8.12 -6.33
N PRO A 26 7.81 -8.28 -7.30
CA PRO A 26 6.82 -9.36 -7.31
C PRO A 26 7.44 -10.76 -7.25
N LYS A 27 8.57 -10.99 -7.93
CA LYS A 27 9.28 -12.29 -7.88
C LYS A 27 9.75 -12.67 -6.48
N ILE A 28 10.21 -11.70 -5.68
CA ILE A 28 10.64 -11.97 -4.29
C ILE A 28 9.40 -12.21 -3.43
N LEU A 29 8.36 -11.38 -3.59
CA LEU A 29 7.09 -11.50 -2.89
C LEU A 29 6.44 -12.87 -3.13
N GLN A 30 6.40 -13.34 -4.38
CA GLN A 30 5.92 -14.68 -4.73
C GLN A 30 6.67 -15.77 -3.98
N ARG A 31 8.01 -15.75 -3.99
CA ARG A 31 8.82 -16.75 -3.27
C ARG A 31 8.53 -16.75 -1.77
N VAL A 32 8.31 -15.58 -1.19
CA VAL A 32 7.95 -15.44 0.24
C VAL A 32 6.59 -16.05 0.53
N ILE A 33 5.60 -15.78 -0.32
CA ILE A 33 4.23 -16.29 -0.23
C ILE A 33 4.18 -17.81 -0.43
N ASP A 34 4.80 -18.33 -1.51
CA ASP A 34 4.77 -19.75 -1.86
C ASP A 34 5.42 -20.64 -0.80
N ARG A 35 6.48 -20.13 -0.17
CA ARG A 35 7.15 -20.80 0.95
C ARG A 35 6.41 -20.63 2.27
N GLY A 36 5.28 -19.91 2.27
CA GLY A 36 4.45 -19.65 3.43
C GLY A 36 5.19 -18.88 4.53
N LEU A 37 6.20 -18.06 4.21
CA LEU A 37 7.12 -17.49 5.19
C LEU A 37 6.51 -16.34 6.03
N VAL A 38 5.37 -15.80 5.61
CA VAL A 38 4.72 -14.66 6.25
C VAL A 38 3.28 -14.99 6.65
N ASN A 39 2.82 -14.39 7.73
CA ASN A 39 1.45 -14.48 8.21
C ASN A 39 0.60 -13.33 7.65
N TYR A 40 1.23 -12.19 7.36
CA TYR A 40 0.55 -10.98 6.94
C TYR A 40 1.37 -10.17 5.94
N VAL A 41 0.72 -9.57 4.94
CA VAL A 41 1.37 -8.63 4.00
C VAL A 41 0.68 -7.27 4.07
N ALA A 42 1.46 -6.20 4.30
CA ALA A 42 0.99 -4.83 4.12
C ALA A 42 1.67 -4.22 2.90
N MET A 43 0.90 -3.82 1.91
CA MET A 43 1.45 -3.21 0.70
C MET A 43 1.03 -1.74 0.56
N ASP A 44 2.01 -0.87 0.34
CA ASP A 44 1.76 0.53 0.02
C ASP A 44 1.34 0.71 -1.44
N ILE A 45 0.16 1.29 -1.66
CA ILE A 45 -0.29 1.83 -2.93
C ILE A 45 -0.09 3.34 -2.88
N LYS A 46 0.78 3.85 -3.76
CA LYS A 46 1.28 5.23 -3.66
C LYS A 46 0.47 6.24 -4.46
N ALA A 47 -0.41 5.78 -5.34
CA ALA A 47 -1.25 6.55 -6.24
C ALA A 47 -2.16 5.56 -7.00
N PRO A 48 -3.18 6.05 -7.73
CA PRO A 48 -3.81 5.26 -8.78
C PRO A 48 -2.74 4.58 -9.64
N LEU A 49 -2.98 3.32 -10.00
CA LEU A 49 -2.05 2.48 -10.73
C LEU A 49 -1.96 2.88 -12.21
N ASN A 50 -2.31 4.12 -12.59
CA ASN A 50 -2.01 4.70 -13.89
C ASN A 50 -0.66 5.43 -13.89
N PHE A 51 0.02 5.46 -15.05
CA PHE A 51 1.40 5.94 -15.13
C PHE A 51 1.59 7.39 -14.66
N ASN A 52 0.68 8.29 -15.03
CA ASN A 52 0.82 9.72 -14.74
C ASN A 52 0.69 10.00 -13.23
N ALA A 53 -0.32 9.42 -12.59
CA ALA A 53 -0.53 9.60 -11.15
C ALA A 53 0.60 8.93 -10.35
N TYR A 54 1.00 7.73 -10.76
CA TYR A 54 2.07 6.99 -10.10
C TYR A 54 3.44 7.66 -10.24
N GLU A 55 3.78 8.18 -11.43
CA GLU A 55 5.00 8.98 -11.65
C GLU A 55 4.96 10.25 -10.78
N LYS A 56 3.83 10.97 -10.71
CA LYS A 56 3.69 12.17 -9.88
C LYS A 56 3.97 11.90 -8.41
N SER A 57 3.45 10.80 -7.86
CA SER A 57 3.61 10.47 -6.44
C SER A 57 4.99 9.88 -6.11
N THR A 58 5.54 9.04 -6.99
CA THR A 58 6.74 8.25 -6.70
C THR A 58 8.02 8.76 -7.36
N ARG A 59 7.90 9.68 -8.33
CA ARG A 59 8.97 10.12 -9.26
C ARG A 59 9.55 8.99 -10.12
N ILE A 60 8.87 7.83 -10.17
CA ILE A 60 9.29 6.69 -10.99
C ILE A 60 8.86 6.90 -12.43
N LYS A 61 9.84 6.93 -13.34
CA LYS A 61 9.63 7.13 -14.78
C LYS A 61 9.55 5.82 -15.59
N SER A 62 9.40 4.68 -14.89
CA SER A 62 9.40 3.35 -15.49
C SER A 62 7.99 2.74 -15.47
N LYS A 63 7.41 2.56 -16.66
CA LYS A 63 6.15 1.81 -16.83
C LYS A 63 6.30 0.35 -16.39
N GLU A 64 7.46 -0.26 -16.64
CA GLU A 64 7.75 -1.63 -16.22
C GLU A 64 7.65 -1.77 -14.69
N LEU A 65 8.14 -0.78 -13.93
CA LEU A 65 8.03 -0.83 -12.48
C LEU A 65 6.57 -0.73 -12.02
N LEU A 66 5.74 0.09 -12.66
CA LEU A 66 4.32 0.15 -12.38
C LEU A 66 3.63 -1.20 -12.66
N GLU A 67 3.97 -1.87 -13.75
CA GLU A 67 3.43 -3.22 -14.02
C GLU A 67 3.83 -4.22 -12.94
N ARG A 68 5.06 -4.14 -12.40
CA ARG A 68 5.50 -4.98 -11.27
C ARG A 68 4.70 -4.71 -9.97
N VAL A 69 4.26 -3.46 -9.78
CA VAL A 69 3.36 -3.10 -8.67
C VAL A 69 1.99 -3.72 -8.87
N ARG A 70 1.43 -3.67 -10.10
CA ARG A 70 0.17 -4.36 -10.43
C ARG A 70 0.27 -5.87 -10.21
N GLU A 71 1.35 -6.49 -10.69
CA GLU A 71 1.63 -7.90 -10.44
C GLU A 71 1.61 -8.20 -8.93
N SER A 72 2.28 -7.40 -8.10
CA SER A 72 2.27 -7.61 -6.64
C SER A 72 0.90 -7.46 -6.01
N VAL A 73 0.06 -6.54 -6.49
CA VAL A 73 -1.34 -6.41 -6.04
C VAL A 73 -2.11 -7.71 -6.35
N ASP A 74 -2.03 -8.19 -7.59
CA ASP A 74 -2.69 -9.43 -8.01
C ASP A 74 -2.21 -10.64 -7.22
N LEU A 75 -0.89 -10.74 -6.99
CA LEU A 75 -0.30 -11.81 -6.20
C LEU A 75 -0.84 -11.84 -4.77
N ILE A 76 -0.89 -10.67 -4.11
CA ILE A 76 -1.38 -10.58 -2.73
C ILE A 76 -2.85 -10.98 -2.64
N ILE A 77 -3.70 -10.46 -3.53
CA ILE A 77 -5.13 -10.73 -3.53
C ILE A 77 -5.43 -12.24 -3.65
N HIS A 78 -4.67 -12.95 -4.47
CA HIS A 78 -4.88 -14.38 -4.75
C HIS A 78 -4.02 -15.33 -3.89
N SER A 79 -3.16 -14.80 -3.02
CA SER A 79 -2.20 -15.59 -2.23
C SER A 79 -2.81 -16.47 -1.15
N GLY A 80 -4.02 -16.14 -0.68
CA GLY A 80 -4.61 -16.74 0.53
C GLY A 80 -4.02 -16.24 1.86
N VAL A 81 -2.91 -15.49 1.83
CA VAL A 81 -2.32 -14.84 3.01
C VAL A 81 -3.26 -13.71 3.49
N ASP A 82 -3.19 -13.35 4.77
CA ASP A 82 -3.90 -12.17 5.24
C ASP A 82 -3.15 -10.88 4.86
N TYR A 83 -3.87 -9.81 4.55
CA TYR A 83 -3.24 -8.62 3.99
C TYR A 83 -4.01 -7.32 4.18
N GLU A 84 -3.31 -6.21 3.98
CA GLU A 84 -3.91 -4.89 3.73
C GLU A 84 -3.16 -4.15 2.62
N PHE A 85 -3.91 -3.34 1.88
CA PHE A 85 -3.34 -2.24 1.11
C PHE A 85 -3.41 -0.95 1.92
N ARG A 86 -2.42 -0.07 1.76
CA ARG A 86 -2.34 1.21 2.46
C ARG A 86 -1.98 2.32 1.49
N THR A 87 -2.62 3.47 1.62
CA THR A 87 -2.21 4.72 0.95
C THR A 87 -1.89 5.76 2.00
N THR A 88 -0.71 6.38 1.92
CA THR A 88 -0.41 7.58 2.72
C THR A 88 -0.98 8.80 1.98
N VAL A 89 -2.09 9.32 2.48
CA VAL A 89 -2.89 10.34 1.81
C VAL A 89 -2.29 11.72 2.04
N VAL A 90 -1.84 12.34 0.95
CA VAL A 90 -1.21 13.68 0.94
C VAL A 90 -2.05 14.60 0.03
N PRO A 91 -2.61 15.73 0.51
CA PRO A 91 -3.54 16.58 -0.25
C PRO A 91 -3.09 17.03 -1.65
N ASN A 92 -1.78 17.18 -1.89
CA ASN A 92 -1.27 17.62 -3.19
C ASN A 92 -0.99 16.45 -4.16
N LEU A 93 -0.95 15.23 -3.64
CA LEU A 93 -0.67 14.01 -4.40
C LEU A 93 -1.91 13.14 -4.60
N HIS A 94 -2.89 13.25 -3.72
CA HIS A 94 -4.09 12.42 -3.71
C HIS A 94 -5.31 13.30 -3.52
N SER A 95 -6.21 13.30 -4.50
CA SER A 95 -7.58 13.77 -4.32
C SER A 95 -8.49 12.65 -3.79
N GLU A 96 -9.75 12.99 -3.49
CA GLU A 96 -10.79 12.00 -3.20
C GLU A 96 -10.94 11.01 -4.38
N GLU A 97 -10.98 11.51 -5.62
CA GLU A 97 -11.10 10.70 -6.82
C GLU A 97 -9.93 9.74 -6.99
N ASP A 98 -8.69 10.19 -6.70
CA ASP A 98 -7.50 9.33 -6.73
C ASP A 98 -7.65 8.16 -5.73
N ILE A 99 -8.13 8.44 -4.52
CA ILE A 99 -8.32 7.41 -3.49
C ILE A 99 -9.40 6.40 -3.90
N LEU A 100 -10.48 6.88 -4.53
CA LEU A 100 -11.55 6.03 -5.05
C LEU A 100 -11.12 5.23 -6.29
N GLU A 101 -10.22 5.76 -7.11
CA GLU A 101 -9.59 5.03 -8.21
C GLU A 101 -8.71 3.90 -7.67
N ILE A 102 -7.85 4.18 -6.67
CA ILE A 102 -7.07 3.14 -5.98
C ILE A 102 -7.99 2.05 -5.43
N ALA A 103 -9.05 2.43 -4.71
CA ALA A 103 -10.00 1.48 -4.12
C ALA A 103 -10.65 0.58 -5.19
N ARG A 104 -10.96 1.14 -6.38
CA ARG A 104 -11.46 0.38 -7.53
C ARG A 104 -10.42 -0.59 -8.09
N GLU A 105 -9.17 -0.16 -8.23
CA GLU A 105 -8.10 -0.96 -8.83
C GLU A 105 -7.63 -2.12 -7.94
N ILE A 106 -7.58 -1.92 -6.62
CA ILE A 106 -7.30 -3.03 -5.68
C ILE A 106 -8.54 -3.92 -5.47
N GLY A 107 -9.69 -3.55 -6.04
CA GLY A 107 -10.94 -4.31 -6.03
C GLY A 107 -11.43 -4.65 -4.63
N ARG A 108 -12.12 -5.81 -4.49
CA ARG A 108 -12.64 -6.35 -3.22
C ARG A 108 -11.54 -6.80 -2.25
N ALA A 109 -10.47 -6.03 -2.13
CA ALA A 109 -9.41 -6.20 -1.15
C ALA A 109 -10.00 -6.40 0.25
N LYS A 110 -9.40 -7.31 1.02
CA LYS A 110 -9.81 -7.58 2.40
C LYS A 110 -9.81 -6.32 3.26
N LYS A 111 -8.78 -5.49 3.09
CA LYS A 111 -8.59 -4.25 3.86
C LYS A 111 -7.84 -3.20 3.06
N TYR A 112 -8.36 -1.98 3.08
CA TYR A 112 -7.71 -0.78 2.58
C TYR A 112 -7.56 0.24 3.71
N ALA A 113 -6.38 0.80 3.89
CA ALA A 113 -6.11 1.74 4.96
C ALA A 113 -5.69 3.11 4.41
N LEU A 114 -6.50 4.12 4.71
CA LEU A 114 -6.20 5.52 4.46
C LEU A 114 -5.34 6.03 5.61
N GLN A 115 -4.03 6.10 5.39
CA GLN A 115 -3.07 6.62 6.35
C GLN A 115 -2.95 8.13 6.16
N ASN A 116 -3.39 8.93 7.13
CA ASN A 116 -3.20 10.38 7.08
C ASN A 116 -1.70 10.71 7.12
N PHE A 117 -1.30 11.62 6.24
CA PHE A 117 0.06 12.14 6.18
C PHE A 117 0.39 12.97 7.43
N SER A 118 1.65 12.93 7.88
CA SER A 118 2.15 13.81 8.94
C SER A 118 3.21 14.74 8.40
N ASN A 119 3.02 16.05 8.58
CA ASN A 119 3.93 17.09 8.10
C ASN A 119 5.01 17.47 9.12
N ARG A 120 5.18 16.71 10.20
CA ARG A 120 6.17 17.00 11.26
C ARG A 120 7.59 16.64 10.82
N GLU A 121 7.77 15.40 10.37
CA GLU A 121 9.06 14.86 9.93
C GLU A 121 8.87 14.27 8.53
N THR A 122 9.39 14.96 7.51
CA THR A 122 9.24 14.57 6.11
C THR A 122 10.60 14.41 5.45
N MET A 123 10.70 13.48 4.51
CA MET A 123 11.94 13.29 3.74
C MET A 123 12.22 14.48 2.81
N ASP A 124 11.17 15.05 2.23
CA ASP A 124 11.24 16.30 1.45
C ASP A 124 10.74 17.45 2.34
N PRO A 125 11.58 18.44 2.69
CA PRO A 125 11.19 19.55 3.56
C PRO A 125 9.99 20.35 3.05
N GLU A 126 9.73 20.37 1.74
CA GLU A 126 8.57 21.07 1.18
C GLU A 126 7.24 20.46 1.65
N PHE A 127 7.24 19.18 2.03
CA PHE A 127 6.06 18.50 2.53
C PHE A 127 5.69 18.94 3.96
N GLN A 128 6.60 19.55 4.72
CA GLN A 128 6.26 20.12 6.04
C GLN A 128 5.25 21.28 5.92
N LYS A 129 5.23 21.95 4.77
CA LYS A 129 4.32 23.07 4.48
C LYS A 129 2.92 22.60 4.08
N ILE A 130 2.74 21.32 3.77
CA ILE A 130 1.45 20.74 3.39
C ILE A 130 0.69 20.41 4.66
N SER A 131 -0.47 21.04 4.85
CA SER A 131 -1.38 20.66 5.94
C SER A 131 -1.99 19.29 5.61
N PRO A 132 -1.95 18.30 6.52
CA PRO A 132 -2.66 17.02 6.32
C PRO A 132 -4.16 17.21 6.13
N TYR A 133 -4.84 16.19 5.61
CA TYR A 133 -6.30 16.17 5.58
C TYR A 133 -6.86 16.23 7.00
N LYS A 134 -8.03 16.87 7.15
CA LYS A 134 -8.81 16.71 8.37
C LYS A 134 -9.31 15.27 8.46
N ILE A 135 -9.36 14.72 9.67
CA ILE A 135 -9.82 13.34 9.86
C ILE A 135 -11.25 13.18 9.36
N GLU A 136 -12.11 14.18 9.54
CA GLU A 136 -13.49 14.17 9.08
C GLU A 136 -13.60 14.11 7.55
N GLU A 137 -12.62 14.64 6.81
CA GLU A 137 -12.55 14.54 5.35
C GLU A 137 -12.16 13.11 4.94
N LEU A 138 -11.13 12.53 5.56
CA LEU A 138 -10.74 11.15 5.29
C LEU A 138 -11.82 10.13 5.66
N GLU A 139 -12.57 10.37 6.74
CA GLU A 139 -13.70 9.51 7.14
C GLU A 139 -14.82 9.51 6.09
N LYS A 140 -15.11 10.65 5.46
CA LYS A 140 -16.07 10.70 4.34
C LYS A 140 -15.57 9.89 3.14
N ILE A 141 -14.29 10.03 2.79
CA ILE A 141 -13.68 9.28 1.68
C ILE A 141 -13.66 7.77 2.00
N ARG A 142 -13.40 7.39 3.26
CA ARG A 142 -13.44 6.00 3.74
C ARG A 142 -14.81 5.36 3.49
N GLU A 143 -15.90 6.06 3.80
CA GLU A 143 -17.26 5.56 3.58
C GLU A 143 -17.52 5.26 2.09
N LEU A 144 -17.04 6.13 1.20
CA LEU A 144 -17.17 5.93 -0.25
C LEU A 144 -16.37 4.71 -0.75
N CYS A 145 -15.24 4.40 -0.12
CA CYS A 145 -14.40 3.25 -0.50
C CYS A 145 -15.10 1.90 -0.27
N PHE A 146 -16.08 1.79 0.63
CA PHE A 146 -16.80 0.54 0.91
C PHE A 146 -17.55 -0.05 -0.29
N GLN A 147 -17.78 0.75 -1.33
CA GLN A 147 -18.35 0.26 -2.58
C GLN A 147 -17.38 -0.65 -3.35
N TYR A 148 -16.08 -0.57 -3.05
CA TYR A 148 -15.03 -1.25 -3.80
C TYR A 148 -14.27 -2.28 -2.97
N VAL A 149 -14.00 -1.99 -1.68
CA VAL A 149 -13.23 -2.86 -0.78
C VAL A 149 -14.09 -3.45 0.34
N GLN A 150 -13.67 -4.58 0.92
CA GLN A 150 -14.44 -5.25 2.00
C GLN A 150 -14.36 -4.50 3.33
N CYS A 151 -13.22 -3.87 3.61
CA CYS A 151 -12.99 -3.06 4.79
C CYS A 151 -12.11 -1.87 4.41
N CYS A 152 -12.45 -0.69 4.91
CA CYS A 152 -11.67 0.52 4.77
C CYS A 152 -11.50 1.15 6.15
N VAL A 153 -10.31 1.63 6.50
CA VAL A 153 -10.02 2.27 7.80
C VAL A 153 -9.20 3.55 7.62
N VAL A 154 -9.43 4.55 8.47
CA VAL A 154 -8.56 5.72 8.58
C VAL A 154 -7.59 5.51 9.75
N ARG A 155 -6.31 5.84 9.55
CA ARG A 155 -5.29 5.82 10.62
C ARG A 155 -4.28 6.96 10.44
N GLY A 156 -3.56 7.31 11.51
CA GLY A 156 -2.69 8.48 11.57
C GLY A 156 -3.42 9.70 12.14
N LYS A 157 -2.74 10.43 13.03
CA LYS A 157 -3.23 11.65 13.71
C LYS A 157 -2.30 12.81 13.43
#